data_AF-A0A8T7H642-F1
#
_entry.id   AF-A0A8T7H642-F1
#
_cell.length_a   1.000
_cell.length_b   1.000
_cell.length_c   1.000
_cell.angle_alpha   90.00
_cell.angle_beta   90.00
_cell.angle_gamma   90.00
#
_symmetry.space_group_name_H-M   'P 1'
#
loop_
_entity.id
_entity.type
_entity.pdbx_description
1 polymer ?
#
loop_
_entity_poly.entity_id
_entity_poly.type
_entity_poly.pdbx_seq_one_letter_code
_entity_poly.pdbx_strand_id
1 'polypeptide(L)'
;MSASPLANETLINVLREALRNTIRDLLAIAPKVFVAALVVALIAVVGMLIVRMVKRILASLRVDDLVKPVVERYQIPVSITGIVVALIEVGLAILAIYAITYSLFPSFVTYVNAFMNLVGKVISVIVMIFVVVISLTLVVERMRIERGLRGFMLLLTLLISLTLIIDVTNISPDLKKALAWGLSLGIGLSIGVFTAWYFFGELLEKKCRSDQR
;
A
#
# COMPACT_ATOMS: atom_id res chain seq x y z
N MET A 1 -29.53 -53.36 -32.83
CA MET A 1 -28.35 -52.95 -32.04
C MET A 1 -28.87 -52.29 -30.76
N SER A 2 -29.40 -53.10 -29.84
CA SER A 2 -30.04 -52.64 -28.60
C SER A 2 -28.97 -52.50 -27.52
N ALA A 3 -28.68 -51.26 -27.09
CA ALA A 3 -27.88 -51.01 -25.91
C ALA A 3 -28.51 -51.76 -24.73
N SER A 4 -27.72 -52.64 -24.10
CA SER A 4 -28.17 -53.56 -23.07
C SER A 4 -28.65 -52.79 -21.82
N PRO A 5 -29.76 -53.20 -21.18
CA PRO A 5 -30.28 -52.58 -19.95
C PRO A 5 -29.25 -52.57 -18.78
N LEU A 6 -28.21 -53.41 -18.87
CA LEU A 6 -27.09 -53.47 -17.93
C LEU A 6 -26.23 -52.19 -17.93
N ALA A 7 -26.07 -51.51 -19.07
CA ALA A 7 -25.28 -50.28 -19.15
C ALA A 7 -25.99 -49.10 -18.47
N ASN A 8 -27.33 -49.06 -18.56
CA ASN A 8 -28.14 -48.00 -18.00
C ASN A 8 -28.24 -48.11 -16.46
N GLU A 9 -28.41 -49.32 -15.94
CA GLU A 9 -28.32 -49.62 -14.50
C GLU A 9 -26.96 -49.20 -13.91
N THR A 10 -25.86 -49.50 -14.63
CA THR A 10 -24.51 -49.17 -14.17
C THR A 10 -24.26 -47.65 -14.17
N LEU A 11 -24.69 -46.93 -15.21
CA LEU A 11 -24.58 -45.47 -15.27
C LEU A 11 -25.44 -44.76 -14.21
N ILE A 12 -26.67 -45.21 -14.00
CA ILE A 12 -27.56 -44.65 -12.98
C ILE A 12 -26.99 -44.88 -11.59
N ASN A 13 -26.41 -46.07 -11.32
CA ASN A 13 -25.78 -46.37 -10.04
C ASN A 13 -24.51 -45.53 -9.82
N VAL A 14 -23.66 -45.36 -10.83
CA VAL A 14 -22.46 -44.50 -10.75
C VAL A 14 -22.84 -43.03 -10.53
N LEU A 15 -23.85 -42.51 -11.24
CA LEU A 15 -24.34 -41.13 -11.04
C LEU A 15 -24.96 -40.95 -9.66
N ARG A 16 -25.71 -41.94 -9.17
CA ARG A 16 -26.31 -41.93 -7.84
C ARG A 16 -25.25 -41.97 -6.74
N GLU A 17 -24.23 -42.80 -6.89
CA GLU A 17 -23.09 -42.90 -5.98
C GLU A 17 -22.31 -41.57 -5.95
N ALA A 18 -22.02 -41.00 -7.13
CA ALA A 18 -21.37 -39.71 -7.26
C ALA A 18 -22.19 -38.59 -6.60
N LEU A 19 -23.49 -38.51 -6.88
CA LEU A 19 -24.39 -37.52 -6.28
C LEU A 19 -24.48 -37.69 -4.75
N ARG A 20 -24.59 -38.93 -4.27
CA ARG A 20 -24.63 -39.23 -2.83
C ARG A 20 -23.34 -38.82 -2.14
N ASN A 21 -22.19 -39.05 -2.76
CA ASN A 21 -20.89 -38.65 -2.25
C ASN A 21 -20.76 -37.12 -2.25
N THR A 22 -21.15 -36.43 -3.34
CA THR A 22 -21.16 -34.96 -3.38
C THR A 22 -22.09 -34.34 -2.33
N ILE A 23 -23.28 -34.91 -2.11
CA ILE A 23 -24.20 -34.44 -1.05
C ILE A 23 -23.58 -34.66 0.33
N ARG A 24 -22.94 -35.81 0.56
CA ARG A 24 -22.28 -36.11 1.84
C ARG A 24 -21.11 -35.17 2.12
N ASP A 25 -20.32 -34.86 1.10
CA ASP A 25 -19.23 -33.88 1.19
C ASP A 25 -19.76 -32.47 1.42
N LEU A 26 -20.87 -32.09 0.77
CA LEU A 26 -21.54 -30.80 0.97
C LEU A 26 -22.07 -30.65 2.40
N LEU A 27 -22.67 -31.71 2.96
CA LEU A 27 -23.13 -31.75 4.35
C LEU A 27 -21.98 -31.66 5.36
N ALA A 28 -20.80 -32.21 5.03
CA ALA A 28 -19.61 -32.08 5.87
C ALA A 28 -19.02 -30.65 5.86
N ILE A 29 -19.22 -29.89 4.77
CA ILE A 29 -18.76 -28.51 4.62
C ILE A 29 -19.79 -27.49 5.15
N ALA A 30 -21.08 -27.84 5.17
CA ALA A 30 -22.19 -26.99 5.65
C ALA A 30 -21.92 -26.27 7.00
N PRO A 31 -21.44 -26.93 8.08
CA PRO A 31 -21.17 -26.23 9.33
C PRO A 31 -20.06 -25.18 9.19
N LYS A 32 -19.04 -25.42 8.36
CA LYS A 32 -17.96 -24.45 8.10
C LYS A 32 -18.47 -23.23 7.34
N VAL A 33 -19.37 -23.44 6.38
CA VAL A 33 -20.02 -22.35 5.62
C VAL A 33 -20.86 -21.47 6.53
N PHE A 34 -21.60 -22.07 7.48
CA PHE A 34 -22.38 -21.31 8.45
C PHE A 34 -21.49 -20.44 9.35
N VAL A 35 -20.37 -20.99 9.84
CA VAL A 35 -19.40 -20.23 10.64
C VAL A 35 -18.76 -19.10 9.82
N ALA A 36 -18.35 -19.36 8.57
CA ALA A 36 -17.80 -18.34 7.69
C ALA A 36 -18.81 -17.20 7.45
N ALA A 37 -20.08 -17.54 7.18
CA ALA A 37 -21.15 -16.56 7.00
C ALA A 37 -21.40 -15.73 8.27
N LEU A 38 -21.39 -16.36 9.46
CA LEU A 38 -21.50 -15.68 10.74
C LEU A 38 -20.36 -14.68 10.95
N VAL A 39 -19.12 -15.08 10.67
CA VAL A 39 -17.94 -14.21 10.79
C VAL A 39 -18.02 -13.03 9.82
N VAL A 40 -18.41 -13.27 8.56
CA VAL A 40 -18.59 -12.19 7.57
C VAL A 40 -19.71 -11.22 8.00
N ALA A 41 -20.81 -11.74 8.55
CA ALA A 41 -21.88 -10.91 9.09
C ALA A 41 -21.39 -10.03 10.25
N LEU A 42 -20.59 -10.58 11.17
CA LEU A 42 -19.97 -9.81 12.26
C LEU A 42 -19.03 -8.73 11.73
N ILE A 43 -18.21 -9.04 10.73
CA ILE A 43 -17.32 -8.06 10.08
C ILE A 43 -18.12 -6.92 9.47
N ALA A 44 -19.24 -7.21 8.80
CA ALA A 44 -20.10 -6.20 8.22
C ALA A 44 -20.73 -5.29 9.29
N VAL A 45 -21.23 -5.86 10.39
CA VAL A 45 -21.81 -5.10 11.51
C VAL A 45 -20.77 -4.19 12.16
N VAL A 46 -19.60 -4.74 12.49
CA VAL A 46 -18.48 -3.98 13.07
C VAL A 46 -18.00 -2.90 12.09
N GLY A 47 -17.87 -3.25 10.81
CA GLY A 47 -17.48 -2.33 9.75
C GLY A 47 -18.43 -1.14 9.62
N MET A 48 -19.74 -1.39 9.67
CA MET A 48 -20.76 -0.33 9.67
C MET A 48 -20.61 0.62 10.88
N LEU A 49 -20.32 0.07 12.07
CA LEU A 49 -20.06 0.88 13.27
C LEU A 49 -18.81 1.73 13.11
N ILE A 50 -17.70 1.15 12.65
CA ILE A 50 -16.43 1.85 12.42
C ILE A 50 -16.63 3.01 11.44
N VAL A 51 -17.21 2.74 10.27
CA VAL A 51 -17.46 3.77 9.24
C VAL A 51 -18.32 4.90 9.81
N ARG A 52 -19.36 4.58 10.58
CA ARG A 52 -20.24 5.58 11.20
C ARG A 52 -19.49 6.45 12.21
N MET A 53 -18.65 5.84 13.06
CA MET A 53 -17.84 6.56 14.03
C MET A 53 -16.82 7.47 13.35
N VAL A 54 -16.11 6.95 12.35
CA VAL A 54 -15.09 7.71 11.61
C VAL A 54 -15.71 8.89 10.87
N LYS A 55 -16.83 8.70 10.17
CA LYS A 55 -17.57 9.82 9.54
C LYS A 55 -17.93 10.90 10.55
N ARG A 56 -18.38 10.51 11.74
CA ARG A 56 -18.73 11.47 12.81
C ARG A 56 -17.51 12.24 13.32
N ILE A 57 -16.38 11.56 13.52
CA ILE A 57 -15.13 12.18 13.96
C ILE A 57 -14.60 13.16 12.91
N LEU A 58 -14.53 12.73 11.65
CA LEU A 58 -14.02 13.57 10.55
C LEU A 58 -14.91 14.79 10.31
N ALA A 59 -16.24 14.63 10.40
CA ALA A 59 -17.17 15.74 10.32
C ALA A 59 -17.02 16.72 11.50
N SER A 60 -16.77 16.21 12.71
CA SER A 60 -16.53 17.06 13.90
C SER A 60 -15.24 17.87 13.79
N LEU A 61 -14.20 17.30 13.18
CA LEU A 61 -12.92 17.96 12.94
C LEU A 61 -12.93 18.85 11.69
N ARG A 62 -14.02 18.83 10.91
CA ARG A 62 -14.15 19.51 9.62
C ARG A 62 -12.93 19.28 8.73
N VAL A 63 -12.48 18.02 8.64
CA VAL A 63 -11.22 17.68 7.94
C VAL A 63 -11.25 18.09 6.48
N ASP A 64 -12.42 18.05 5.83
CA ASP A 64 -12.59 18.52 4.46
C ASP A 64 -12.33 20.03 4.32
N ASP A 65 -12.51 20.84 5.37
CA ASP A 65 -12.21 22.28 5.36
C ASP A 65 -10.69 22.55 5.29
N LEU A 66 -9.86 21.62 5.78
CA LEU A 66 -8.40 21.79 5.81
C LEU A 66 -7.77 21.73 4.40
N VAL A 67 -8.43 21.09 3.45
CA VAL A 67 -7.97 20.96 2.05
C VAL A 67 -8.78 21.80 1.06
N LYS A 68 -9.85 22.47 1.50
CA LYS A 68 -10.59 23.46 0.69
C LYS A 68 -9.70 24.41 -0.13
N PRO A 69 -8.65 25.06 0.43
CA PRO A 69 -7.84 25.99 -0.35
C PRO A 69 -7.07 25.34 -1.50
N VAL A 70 -6.83 24.02 -1.45
CA VAL A 70 -6.18 23.26 -2.51
C VAL A 70 -7.21 22.68 -3.48
N VAL A 71 -8.30 22.13 -2.95
CA VAL A 71 -9.38 21.51 -3.72
C VAL A 71 -10.10 22.53 -4.62
N GLU A 72 -10.40 23.72 -4.10
CA GLU A 72 -11.06 24.78 -4.87
C GLU A 72 -10.12 25.37 -5.94
N ARG A 73 -8.81 25.43 -5.66
CA ARG A 73 -7.80 25.95 -6.60
C ARG A 73 -7.57 25.03 -7.80
N TYR A 74 -7.71 23.72 -7.62
CA TYR A 74 -7.46 22.71 -8.65
C TYR A 74 -8.73 22.00 -9.17
N GLN A 75 -9.92 22.40 -8.70
CA GLN A 75 -11.24 21.81 -9.06
C GLN A 75 -11.30 20.28 -8.94
N ILE A 76 -10.67 19.71 -7.92
CA ILE A 76 -10.60 18.26 -7.73
C ILE A 76 -11.80 17.83 -6.87
N PRO A 77 -12.76 17.01 -7.35
CA PRO A 77 -13.95 16.61 -6.60
C PRO A 77 -13.63 15.48 -5.59
N VAL A 78 -12.66 15.71 -4.70
CA VAL A 78 -12.16 14.70 -3.76
C VAL A 78 -12.38 15.18 -2.33
N SER A 79 -13.11 14.38 -1.55
CA SER A 79 -13.28 14.59 -0.10
C SER A 79 -12.30 13.70 0.67
N ILE A 80 -11.62 14.25 1.68
CA ILE A 80 -10.76 13.44 2.57
C ILE A 80 -11.63 12.43 3.31
N THR A 81 -12.80 12.87 3.77
CA THR A 81 -13.76 11.99 4.43
C THR A 81 -14.13 10.80 3.53
N GLY A 82 -14.36 11.04 2.24
CA GLY A 82 -14.63 10.00 1.26
C GLY A 82 -13.46 9.03 1.08
N ILE A 83 -12.23 9.54 0.94
CA ILE A 83 -11.03 8.70 0.81
C ILE A 83 -10.86 7.80 2.04
N VAL A 84 -10.95 8.37 3.26
CA VAL A 84 -10.76 7.61 4.50
C VAL A 84 -11.82 6.52 4.63
N VAL A 85 -13.08 6.82 4.33
CA VAL A 85 -14.17 5.84 4.36
C VAL A 85 -13.95 4.74 3.32
N ALA A 86 -13.58 5.10 2.09
CA ALA A 86 -13.31 4.12 1.04
C ALA A 86 -12.15 3.18 1.43
N LEU A 87 -11.09 3.71 2.05
CA LEU A 87 -9.98 2.89 2.57
C LEU A 87 -10.44 1.90 3.65
N ILE A 88 -11.32 2.33 4.55
CA ILE A 88 -11.90 1.45 5.58
C ILE A 88 -12.73 0.35 4.93
N GLU A 89 -13.58 0.68 3.96
CA GLU A 89 -14.41 -0.30 3.25
C GLU A 89 -13.57 -1.32 2.47
N VAL A 90 -12.52 -0.87 1.79
CA VAL A 90 -11.55 -1.76 1.13
C VAL A 90 -10.86 -2.67 2.14
N GLY A 91 -10.44 -2.13 3.29
CA GLY A 91 -9.83 -2.92 4.37
C GLY A 91 -10.78 -3.99 4.93
N LEU A 92 -12.05 -3.64 5.14
CA LEU A 92 -13.09 -4.58 5.58
C LEU A 92 -13.36 -5.66 4.54
N ALA A 93 -13.39 -5.31 3.26
CA ALA A 93 -13.57 -6.27 2.17
C ALA A 93 -12.41 -7.27 2.12
N ILE A 94 -11.17 -6.80 2.24
CA ILE A 94 -9.98 -7.64 2.33
C ILE A 94 -10.06 -8.58 3.54
N LEU A 95 -10.48 -8.05 4.69
CA LEU A 95 -10.62 -8.83 5.93
C LEU A 95 -11.72 -9.91 5.80
N ALA A 96 -12.81 -9.62 5.09
CA ALA A 96 -13.83 -10.61 4.77
C ALA A 96 -13.29 -11.72 3.85
N ILE A 97 -12.54 -11.37 2.80
CA ILE A 97 -11.88 -12.35 1.92
C ILE A 97 -10.93 -13.25 2.72
N TYR A 98 -10.18 -12.66 3.65
CA TYR A 98 -9.28 -13.40 4.54
C TYR A 98 -10.05 -14.37 5.44
N ALA A 99 -11.12 -13.91 6.08
CA ALA A 99 -11.95 -14.73 6.96
C ALA A 99 -12.60 -15.92 6.21
N ILE A 100 -13.09 -15.67 4.99
CA ILE A 100 -13.65 -16.71 4.11
C ILE A 100 -12.57 -17.74 3.77
N THR A 101 -11.39 -17.28 3.33
CA THR A 101 -10.29 -18.17 2.96
C THR A 101 -9.83 -19.00 4.15
N TYR A 102 -9.68 -18.40 5.33
CA TYR A 102 -9.27 -19.09 6.55
C TYR A 102 -10.28 -20.17 6.96
N SER A 103 -11.58 -19.89 6.86
CA SER A 103 -12.64 -20.80 7.30
C SER A 103 -12.90 -21.94 6.31
N LEU A 104 -12.91 -21.66 5.01
CA LEU A 104 -13.28 -22.63 3.96
C LEU A 104 -12.07 -23.32 3.33
N PHE A 105 -10.95 -22.62 3.18
CA PHE A 105 -9.79 -23.05 2.41
C PHE A 105 -8.46 -22.77 3.14
N PRO A 106 -8.19 -23.43 4.28
CA PRO A 106 -7.01 -23.13 5.11
C PRO A 106 -5.68 -23.27 4.36
N SER A 107 -5.60 -24.18 3.38
CA SER A 107 -4.42 -24.36 2.53
C SER A 107 -4.07 -23.13 1.68
N PHE A 108 -5.06 -22.27 1.37
CA PHE A 108 -4.86 -21.07 0.57
C PHE A 108 -4.43 -19.85 1.38
N VAL A 109 -4.51 -19.92 2.72
CA VAL A 109 -4.15 -18.80 3.62
C VAL A 109 -2.70 -18.38 3.45
N THR A 110 -1.78 -19.32 3.19
CA THR A 110 -0.37 -19.00 2.94
C THR A 110 -0.19 -18.10 1.71
N TYR A 111 -0.94 -18.35 0.64
CA TYR A 111 -0.89 -17.52 -0.57
C TYR A 111 -1.51 -16.14 -0.32
N VAL A 112 -2.63 -16.09 0.41
CA VAL A 112 -3.25 -14.82 0.80
C VAL A 112 -2.30 -13.99 1.68
N ASN A 113 -1.62 -14.61 2.65
CA ASN A 113 -0.61 -13.93 3.48
C ASN A 113 0.55 -13.39 2.64
N ALA A 114 1.08 -14.18 1.70
CA ALA A 114 2.15 -13.75 0.82
C ALA A 114 1.72 -12.56 -0.04
N PHE A 115 0.51 -12.61 -0.61
CA PHE A 115 -0.06 -11.52 -1.38
C PHE A 115 -0.28 -10.26 -0.53
N MET A 116 -0.88 -10.39 0.65
CA MET A 116 -1.13 -9.26 1.57
C MET A 116 0.18 -8.62 2.06
N ASN A 117 1.22 -9.41 2.31
CA ASN A 117 2.53 -8.89 2.68
C ASN A 117 3.14 -8.06 1.55
N LEU A 118 3.06 -8.55 0.30
CA LEU A 118 3.53 -7.80 -0.87
C LEU A 118 2.75 -6.48 -1.04
N VAL A 119 1.42 -6.55 -1.03
CA VAL A 119 0.55 -5.37 -1.18
C VAL A 119 0.79 -4.37 -0.05
N GLY A 120 0.85 -4.82 1.20
CA GLY A 120 1.11 -3.96 2.36
C GLY A 120 2.45 -3.26 2.29
N LYS A 121 3.50 -3.98 1.87
CA LYS A 121 4.83 -3.41 1.60
C LYS A 121 4.78 -2.30 0.54
N VAL A 122 4.15 -2.56 -0.60
CA VAL A 122 4.02 -1.59 -1.69
C VAL A 122 3.25 -0.34 -1.23
N ILE A 123 2.10 -0.51 -0.57
CA ILE A 123 1.32 0.62 -0.04
C ILE A 123 2.16 1.43 0.97
N SER A 124 2.87 0.77 1.88
CA SER A 124 3.71 1.43 2.88
C SER A 124 4.77 2.33 2.24
N VAL A 125 5.44 1.88 1.18
CA VAL A 125 6.45 2.70 0.48
C VAL A 125 5.82 3.83 -0.29
N ILE A 126 4.69 3.59 -0.98
CA ILE A 126 3.98 4.68 -1.67
C ILE A 126 3.63 5.79 -0.68
N VAL A 127 3.03 5.44 0.46
CA VAL A 127 2.69 6.39 1.53
C VAL A 127 3.94 7.12 2.03
N MET A 128 5.02 6.40 2.29
CA MET A 128 6.26 7.01 2.80
C MET A 128 6.92 7.95 1.77
N ILE A 129 6.89 7.62 0.47
CA ILE A 129 7.33 8.52 -0.60
C ILE A 129 6.49 9.80 -0.58
N PHE A 130 5.16 9.69 -0.51
CA PHE A 130 4.29 10.87 -0.41
C PHE A 130 4.62 11.73 0.81
N VAL A 131 4.80 11.11 1.98
CA VAL A 131 5.17 11.82 3.22
C VAL A 131 6.49 12.56 3.06
N VAL A 132 7.52 11.91 2.50
CA VAL A 132 8.84 12.54 2.27
C VAL A 132 8.72 13.70 1.29
N VAL A 133 8.04 13.51 0.16
CA VAL A 133 7.87 14.55 -0.88
C VAL A 133 7.10 15.75 -0.32
N ILE A 134 5.99 15.52 0.39
CA ILE A 134 5.20 16.59 1.01
C ILE A 134 6.04 17.33 2.05
N SER A 135 6.74 16.60 2.94
CA SER A 135 7.58 17.21 3.99
C SER A 135 8.66 18.10 3.39
N LEU A 136 9.34 17.62 2.34
CA LEU A 136 10.37 18.40 1.65
C LEU A 136 9.77 19.61 0.94
N THR A 137 8.63 19.46 0.26
CA THR A 137 7.95 20.59 -0.39
C THR A 137 7.56 21.68 0.61
N LEU A 138 7.05 21.29 1.78
CA LEU A 138 6.72 22.23 2.87
C LEU A 138 7.96 22.97 3.38
N VAL A 139 9.09 22.28 3.53
CA VAL A 139 10.37 22.91 3.89
C VAL A 139 10.84 23.87 2.79
N VAL A 140 10.73 23.47 1.53
CA VAL A 140 11.10 24.29 0.36
C VAL A 140 10.30 25.58 0.29
N GLU A 141 9.00 25.52 0.54
CA GLU A 141 8.10 26.68 0.47
C GLU A 141 8.27 27.62 1.67
N ARG A 142 8.51 27.07 2.86
CA ARG A 142 8.67 27.86 4.10
C ARG A 142 10.00 28.62 4.15
N MET A 143 11.05 28.04 3.60
CA MET A 143 12.35 28.69 3.52
C MET A 143 12.40 29.45 2.18
N ARG A 144 12.73 30.75 2.19
CA ARG A 144 12.96 31.54 0.95
C ARG A 144 14.22 31.03 0.24
N ILE A 145 14.10 29.88 -0.40
CA ILE A 145 15.22 29.07 -0.83
C ILE A 145 15.74 29.55 -2.18
N GLU A 146 17.04 29.88 -2.18
CA GLU A 146 17.80 30.19 -3.39
C GLU A 146 17.82 28.99 -4.34
N ARG A 147 17.96 29.25 -5.66
CA ARG A 147 17.90 28.19 -6.69
C ARG A 147 18.88 27.03 -6.43
N GLY A 148 20.02 27.29 -5.79
CA GLY A 148 21.01 26.27 -5.41
C GLY A 148 20.49 25.25 -4.38
N LEU A 149 19.82 25.71 -3.31
CA LEU A 149 19.23 24.81 -2.30
C LEU A 149 18.10 23.94 -2.88
N ARG A 150 17.36 24.46 -3.88
CA ARG A 150 16.28 23.71 -4.53
C ARG A 150 16.80 22.47 -5.25
N GLY A 151 17.90 22.59 -5.99
CA GLY A 151 18.55 21.46 -6.68
C GLY A 151 19.04 20.39 -5.70
N PHE A 152 19.64 20.82 -4.59
CA PHE A 152 20.10 19.92 -3.53
C PHE A 152 18.95 19.14 -2.87
N MET A 153 17.85 19.81 -2.54
CA MET A 153 16.68 19.14 -1.95
C MET A 153 16.02 18.16 -2.93
N LEU A 154 15.96 18.47 -4.22
CA LEU A 154 15.47 17.52 -5.24
C LEU A 154 16.36 16.27 -5.31
N LEU A 155 17.69 16.46 -5.28
CA LEU A 155 18.65 15.34 -5.26
C LEU A 155 18.45 14.47 -4.01
N LEU A 156 18.32 15.09 -2.82
CA LEU A 156 18.04 14.35 -1.59
C LEU A 156 16.69 13.64 -1.64
N THR A 157 15.64 14.27 -2.16
CA THR A 157 14.31 13.65 -2.34
C THR A 157 14.42 12.39 -3.19
N LEU A 158 15.16 12.48 -4.31
CA LEU A 158 15.38 11.35 -5.20
C LEU A 158 16.12 10.21 -4.51
N LEU A 159 17.23 10.51 -3.82
CA LEU A 159 18.05 9.51 -3.12
C LEU A 159 17.28 8.83 -1.97
N ILE A 160 16.53 9.62 -1.18
CA ILE A 160 15.67 9.08 -0.12
C ILE A 160 14.58 8.20 -0.72
N SER A 161 13.87 8.68 -1.75
CA SER A 161 12.81 7.90 -2.41
C SER A 161 13.34 6.58 -2.99
N LEU A 162 14.53 6.59 -3.58
CA LEU A 162 15.17 5.40 -4.12
C LEU A 162 15.51 4.38 -3.02
N THR A 163 15.90 4.85 -1.83
CA THR A 163 16.11 4.00 -0.65
C THR A 163 14.81 3.28 -0.25
N LEU A 164 13.68 4.00 -0.27
CA LEU A 164 12.37 3.41 0.05
C LEU A 164 11.94 2.36 -1.00
N ILE A 165 12.18 2.63 -2.27
CA ILE A 165 11.86 1.70 -3.37
C ILE A 165 12.63 0.38 -3.18
N ILE A 166 13.92 0.45 -2.89
CA ILE A 166 14.77 -0.74 -2.70
C ILE A 166 14.25 -1.64 -1.58
N ASP A 167 13.78 -1.04 -0.50
CA ASP A 167 13.25 -1.79 0.65
C ASP A 167 12.10 -2.72 0.23
N VAL A 168 11.20 -2.22 -0.62
CA VAL A 168 10.05 -2.98 -1.14
C VAL A 168 10.38 -3.95 -2.25
N THR A 169 11.37 -3.64 -3.09
CA THR A 169 11.72 -4.54 -4.20
C THR A 169 12.16 -5.91 -3.69
N ASN A 170 11.66 -6.98 -4.31
CA ASN A 170 12.07 -8.35 -3.98
C ASN A 170 13.35 -8.76 -4.76
N ILE A 171 14.35 -7.88 -4.77
CA ILE A 171 15.66 -8.16 -5.36
C ILE A 171 16.53 -8.96 -4.38
N SER A 172 17.61 -9.56 -4.89
CA SER A 172 18.52 -10.37 -4.06
C SER A 172 19.08 -9.56 -2.88
N PRO A 173 19.29 -10.20 -1.71
CA PRO A 173 19.82 -9.52 -0.52
C PRO A 173 21.15 -8.81 -0.78
N ASP A 174 22.01 -9.38 -1.62
CA ASP A 174 23.30 -8.80 -1.96
C ASP A 174 23.16 -7.55 -2.81
N LEU A 175 22.20 -7.52 -3.74
CA LEU A 175 21.91 -6.33 -4.52
C LEU A 175 21.29 -5.23 -3.64
N LYS A 176 20.42 -5.58 -2.67
CA LYS A 176 19.93 -4.62 -1.68
C LYS A 176 21.06 -3.98 -0.88
N LYS A 177 22.01 -4.78 -0.40
CA LYS A 177 23.18 -4.29 0.35
C LYS A 177 24.03 -3.36 -0.49
N ALA A 178 24.35 -3.75 -1.73
CA ALA A 178 25.15 -2.93 -2.64
C ALA A 178 24.46 -1.58 -2.94
N LEU A 179 23.16 -1.60 -3.24
CA LEU A 179 22.40 -0.38 -3.50
C LEU A 179 22.25 0.50 -2.24
N ALA A 180 22.00 -0.10 -1.07
CA ALA A 180 21.91 0.62 0.19
C ALA A 180 23.25 1.31 0.53
N TRP A 181 24.37 0.62 0.28
CA TRP A 181 25.70 1.18 0.46
C TRP A 181 25.97 2.33 -0.53
N GLY A 182 25.65 2.13 -1.81
CA GLY A 182 25.78 3.17 -2.84
C GLY A 182 24.92 4.40 -2.56
N LEU A 183 23.68 4.21 -2.09
CA LEU A 183 22.79 5.30 -1.69
C LEU A 183 23.28 6.04 -0.46
N SER A 184 23.73 5.33 0.57
CA SER A 184 24.32 5.94 1.75
C SER A 184 25.53 6.80 1.37
N LEU A 185 26.37 6.31 0.45
CA LEU A 185 27.52 7.06 -0.06
C LEU A 185 27.07 8.28 -0.87
N GLY A 186 26.09 8.12 -1.77
CA GLY A 186 25.54 9.21 -2.56
C GLY A 186 24.90 10.31 -1.69
N ILE A 187 24.14 9.95 -0.66
CA ILE A 187 23.54 10.89 0.30
C ILE A 187 24.64 11.62 1.07
N GLY A 188 25.59 10.87 1.64
CA GLY A 188 26.70 11.45 2.41
C GLY A 188 27.56 12.41 1.60
N LEU A 189 27.89 12.03 0.35
CA LEU A 189 28.70 12.85 -0.55
C LEU A 189 27.92 14.10 -0.99
N SER A 190 26.63 13.96 -1.28
CA SER A 190 25.76 15.10 -1.60
C SER A 190 25.73 16.11 -0.44
N ILE A 191 25.54 15.64 0.80
CA ILE A 191 25.55 16.50 1.99
C ILE A 191 26.92 17.14 2.18
N GLY A 192 28.01 16.39 2.00
CA GLY A 192 29.37 16.89 2.13
C GLY A 192 29.71 18.00 1.13
N VAL A 193 29.44 17.76 -0.16
CA VAL A 193 29.65 18.75 -1.23
C VAL A 193 28.79 19.99 -1.01
N PHE A 194 27.52 19.80 -0.65
CA PHE A 194 26.62 20.91 -0.37
C PHE A 194 27.09 21.74 0.83
N THR A 195 27.52 21.10 1.91
CA THR A 195 28.04 21.77 3.10
C THR A 195 29.32 22.54 2.78
N ALA A 196 30.24 21.95 2.02
CA ALA A 196 31.45 22.62 1.58
C ALA A 196 31.14 23.83 0.70
N TRP A 197 30.24 23.70 -0.28
CA TRP A 197 29.80 24.80 -1.12
C TRP A 197 29.09 25.90 -0.32
N TYR A 198 28.25 25.54 0.66
CA TYR A 198 27.52 26.50 1.49
C TYR A 198 28.45 27.33 2.38
N PHE A 199 29.44 26.70 3.04
CA PHE A 199 30.36 27.40 3.93
C PHE A 199 31.51 28.11 3.20
N PHE A 200 32.03 27.52 2.12
CA PHE A 200 33.22 28.04 1.43
C PHE A 200 32.92 28.70 0.08
N GLY A 201 31.65 28.72 -0.37
CA GLY A 201 31.25 29.28 -1.66
C GLY A 201 31.64 30.76 -1.80
N GLU A 202 31.42 31.57 -0.77
CA GLU A 202 31.81 32.99 -0.79
C GLU A 202 33.33 33.19 -0.82
N LEU A 203 34.09 32.32 -0.14
CA LEU A 203 35.55 32.37 -0.13
C LEU A 203 36.14 31.97 -1.49
N LEU A 204 35.55 30.96 -2.14
CA LEU A 204 35.92 30.54 -3.49
C LEU A 204 35.56 31.61 -4.53
N GLU A 205 34.39 32.24 -4.43
CA GLU A 205 34.00 33.33 -5.32
C GLU A 205 34.93 34.55 -5.20
N LYS A 206 35.33 34.93 -3.98
CA LYS A 206 36.28 36.03 -3.76
C LYS A 206 37.65 35.74 -4.35
N LYS A 207 38.13 34.49 -4.22
CA LYS A 207 39.44 34.09 -4.74
C LYS A 207 39.46 34.03 -6.27
N CYS A 208 38.39 33.52 -6.90
CA CYS A 208 38.26 33.54 -8.36
C CYS A 208 38.21 34.98 -8.92
N ARG A 209 37.60 35.93 -8.19
CA ARG A 209 37.57 37.34 -8.60
C ARG A 209 38.89 38.09 -8.37
N SER A 210 39.73 37.68 -7.42
CA SER A 210 41.03 38.32 -7.20
C SER A 210 42.11 37.84 -8.16
N ASP A 211 41.96 36.65 -8.76
CA ASP A 211 42.90 36.07 -9.73
C ASP A 211 42.66 36.56 -11.17
N GLN A 212 41.63 37.39 -11.38
CA GLN A 212 41.29 38.04 -12.67
C GLN A 212 41.65 39.53 -12.72
N ARG A 213 42.37 40.06 -11.72
CA ARG A 213 42.96 41.40 -11.72
C ARG A 213 44.47 41.30 -11.64
#